data_AF-A0A2P0AX79-F1
#
_entry.id   AF-A0A2P0AX79-F1
#
_cell.length_a   1.000
_cell.length_b   1.000
_cell.length_c   1.000
_cell.angle_alpha   90.00
_cell.angle_beta   90.00
_cell.angle_gamma   90.00
#
_symmetry.space_group_name_H-M   'P 1'
#
loop_
_entity.id
_entity.type
_entity.pdbx_description
1 polymer ?
#
loop_
_entity_poly.entity_id
_entity_poly.type
_entity_poly.pdbx_seq_one_letter_code
_entity_poly.pdbx_strand_id
1 'polypeptide(L)'
;MMQAIVYLLDAAIVVAAVLSAWFWLRASGKRVRRVSKHETFDYADINRLVVALNRAQILNARAAKATAAAALLGGLRVLLDFLP
;
A
#
# COMPACT_ATOMS: atom_id res chain seq x y z
N MET A 1 -32.77 -0.44 -4.04
CA MET A 1 -31.68 -1.06 -4.83
C MET A 1 -30.48 -0.12 -4.98
N MET A 2 -30.67 1.13 -5.44
CA MET A 2 -29.59 2.13 -5.55
C MET A 2 -28.82 2.38 -4.24
N GLN A 3 -29.52 2.56 -3.11
CA GLN A 3 -28.87 2.74 -1.81
C GLN A 3 -27.98 1.55 -1.40
N ALA A 4 -28.38 0.31 -1.72
CA ALA A 4 -27.57 -0.86 -1.41
C ALA A 4 -26.27 -0.86 -2.24
N ILE A 5 -26.33 -0.43 -3.50
CA ILE A 5 -25.14 -0.30 -4.37
C ILE A 5 -24.19 0.75 -3.81
N VAL A 6 -24.71 1.89 -3.37
CA VAL A 6 -23.94 2.95 -2.72
C VAL A 6 -23.22 2.44 -1.47
N TYR A 7 -23.93 1.74 -0.58
CA TYR A 7 -23.31 1.20 0.64
C TYR A 7 -22.26 0.13 0.34
N LEU A 8 -22.49 -0.71 -0.67
CA LEU A 8 -21.49 -1.68 -1.12
C LEU A 8 -20.24 -0.99 -1.67
N LEU A 9 -20.41 0.11 -2.41
CA LEU A 9 -19.31 0.89 -2.95
C LEU A 9 -18.51 1.57 -1.83
N ASP A 10 -19.19 2.19 -0.87
CA ASP A 10 -18.56 2.80 0.31
C ASP A 10 -17.78 1.77 1.12
N ALA A 11 -18.36 0.59 1.35
CA ALA A 11 -17.66 -0.51 2.03
C ALA A 11 -16.41 -0.97 1.25
N ALA A 12 -16.51 -1.10 -0.07
CA ALA A 12 -15.38 -1.49 -0.92
C ALA A 12 -14.24 -0.43 -0.90
N ILE A 13 -14.58 0.86 -0.91
CA ILE A 13 -13.61 1.96 -0.77
C ILE A 13 -12.88 1.86 0.56
N VAL A 14 -13.62 1.69 1.67
CA VAL A 14 -13.04 1.57 3.00
C VAL A 14 -12.12 0.36 3.08
N VAL A 15 -12.53 -0.80 2.58
CA VAL A 15 -11.70 -2.01 2.55
C VAL A 15 -10.42 -1.78 1.76
N ALA A 16 -10.50 -1.17 0.57
CA ALA A 16 -9.33 -0.87 -0.24
C ALA A 16 -8.37 0.11 0.45
N ALA A 17 -8.89 1.14 1.11
CA ALA A 17 -8.09 2.09 1.88
C ALA A 17 -7.39 1.44 3.08
N VAL A 18 -8.10 0.59 3.84
CA VAL A 18 -7.54 -0.18 4.96
C VAL A 18 -6.44 -1.12 4.48
N LEU A 19 -6.65 -1.82 3.35
CA LEU A 19 -5.62 -2.69 2.76
C LEU A 19 -4.38 -1.89 2.34
N SER A 20 -4.55 -0.70 1.78
CA SER A 20 -3.44 0.18 1.44
C SER A 20 -2.63 0.56 2.69
N ALA A 21 -3.31 1.07 3.71
CA ALA A 21 -2.68 1.46 4.98
C ALA A 21 -1.96 0.27 5.64
N TRP A 22 -2.57 -0.92 5.60
CA TRP A 22 -1.98 -2.15 6.12
C TRP A 22 -0.67 -2.50 5.40
N PHE A 23 -0.64 -2.42 4.08
CA PHE A 23 0.59 -2.67 3.32
C PHE A 23 1.69 -1.66 3.63
N TRP A 24 1.36 -0.37 3.80
CA TRP A 24 2.34 0.64 4.22
C TRP A 24 2.87 0.40 5.63
N LEU A 25 2.01 0.03 6.58
CA LEU A 25 2.44 -0.32 7.94
C LEU A 25 3.42 -1.49 7.91
N ARG A 26 3.13 -2.53 7.12
CA ARG A 26 4.04 -3.68 6.94
C ARG A 26 5.31 -3.33 6.19
N ALA A 27 5.28 -2.39 5.25
CA ALA A 27 6.46 -1.92 4.53
C ALA A 27 7.39 -1.13 5.47
N SER A 28 6.83 -0.34 6.38
CA SER A 28 7.57 0.57 7.26
C SER A 28 8.16 -0.11 8.50
N GLY A 29 7.55 -1.21 8.98
CA GLY A 29 7.95 -1.85 10.24
C GLY A 29 9.26 -2.65 10.23
N LYS A 30 9.95 -2.76 9.09
CA LYS A 30 11.17 -3.59 8.99
C LYS A 30 12.42 -2.77 9.30
N ARG A 31 13.12 -3.14 10.38
CA ARG A 31 14.41 -2.57 10.72
C ARG A 31 15.44 -2.97 9.66
N VAL A 32 16.13 -1.99 9.11
CA VAL A 32 17.32 -2.19 8.30
C VAL A 32 18.53 -2.12 9.22
N ARG A 33 19.49 -3.04 9.03
CA ARG A 33 20.76 -3.04 9.76
C ARG A 33 21.47 -1.71 9.51
N ARG A 34 21.94 -1.06 10.57
CA ARG A 34 22.78 0.13 10.47
C ARG A 34 24.20 -0.29 10.12
N VAL A 35 24.80 0.39 9.15
CA VAL A 35 26.18 0.14 8.70
C VAL A 35 27.10 1.21 9.29
N SER A 36 28.25 0.80 9.83
CA SER A 36 29.29 1.67 10.35
C SER A 36 30.34 1.95 9.28
N LYS A 37 30.93 3.15 9.27
CA LYS A 37 32.05 3.45 8.35
C LYS A 37 33.33 2.65 8.64
N HIS A 38 33.43 2.07 9.84
CA HIS A 38 34.62 1.35 10.29
C HIS A 38 34.53 -0.17 10.08
N GLU A 39 33.41 -0.67 9.58
CA GLU A 39 33.25 -2.10 9.31
C GLU A 39 33.53 -2.44 7.85
N THR A 40 34.02 -3.65 7.61
CA THR A 40 34.17 -4.18 6.25
C THR A 40 32.80 -4.53 5.72
N PHE A 41 32.30 -3.73 4.78
CA PHE A 41 31.03 -3.95 4.11
C PHE A 41 31.23 -4.94 2.95
N ASP A 42 30.67 -6.14 3.08
CA ASP A 42 30.86 -7.23 2.12
C ASP A 42 29.66 -7.43 1.18
N TYR A 43 29.80 -8.38 0.25
CA TYR A 43 28.75 -8.74 -0.69
C TYR A 43 27.48 -9.30 -0.01
N ALA A 44 27.63 -9.94 1.16
CA ALA A 44 26.50 -10.49 1.90
C ALA A 44 25.65 -9.36 2.52
N ASP A 45 26.28 -8.30 3.00
CA ASP A 45 25.59 -7.12 3.50
C ASP A 45 24.87 -6.34 2.39
N ILE A 46 25.50 -6.18 1.22
CA ILE A 46 24.84 -5.62 0.03
C ILE A 46 23.57 -6.41 -0.30
N ASN A 47 23.69 -7.75 -0.36
CA ASN A 47 22.56 -8.60 -0.67
C ASN A 47 21.42 -8.46 0.36
N ARG A 48 21.74 -8.35 1.65
CA ARG A 48 20.75 -8.10 2.72
C ARG A 48 20.01 -6.78 2.52
N LEU A 49 20.72 -5.70 2.17
CA LEU A 49 20.10 -4.39 1.92
C LEU A 49 19.20 -4.41 0.69
N VAL A 50 19.68 -4.97 -0.43
CA VAL A 50 18.91 -5.08 -1.68
C VAL A 50 17.65 -5.93 -1.46
N VAL A 51 17.77 -7.07 -0.76
CA VAL A 51 16.62 -7.91 -0.43
C VAL A 51 15.62 -7.18 0.48
N ALA A 52 16.09 -6.43 1.47
CA ALA A 52 15.22 -5.64 2.34
C ALA A 52 14.46 -4.56 1.54
N LEU A 53 15.15 -3.83 0.66
CA LEU A 53 14.58 -2.82 -0.22
C LEU A 53 13.54 -3.42 -1.17
N ASN A 54 13.87 -4.51 -1.87
CA ASN A 54 12.96 -5.17 -2.79
C ASN A 54 11.68 -5.66 -2.09
N ARG A 55 11.81 -6.22 -0.88
CA ARG A 55 10.66 -6.64 -0.07
C ARG A 55 9.76 -5.47 0.31
N ALA A 56 10.36 -4.33 0.67
CA ALA A 56 9.61 -3.10 0.96
C ALA A 56 8.93 -2.55 -0.30
N GLN A 57 9.61 -2.54 -1.46
CA GLN A 57 9.04 -2.10 -2.73
C GLN A 57 7.84 -2.94 -3.16
N ILE A 58 7.87 -4.27 -2.98
CA ILE A 58 6.72 -5.12 -3.28
C ILE A 58 5.51 -4.74 -2.42
N LEU A 59 5.71 -4.45 -1.13
CA LEU A 59 4.62 -4.01 -0.25
C LEU A 59 4.11 -2.61 -0.64
N ASN A 60 5.00 -1.68 -0.97
CA ASN A 60 4.63 -0.35 -1.46
C ASN A 60 3.84 -0.42 -2.77
N ALA A 61 4.22 -1.31 -3.71
CA ALA A 61 3.48 -1.52 -4.93
C ALA A 61 2.06 -2.07 -4.66
N ARG A 62 1.91 -2.94 -3.67
CA ARG A 62 0.59 -3.44 -3.24
C ARG A 62 -0.25 -2.34 -2.58
N ALA A 63 0.35 -1.50 -1.73
CA ALA A 63 -0.31 -0.34 -1.14
C ALA A 63 -0.79 0.64 -2.23
N ALA A 64 0.06 0.94 -3.22
CA ALA A 64 -0.29 1.79 -4.35
C ALA A 64 -1.47 1.24 -5.17
N LYS A 65 -1.49 -0.07 -5.45
CA LYS A 65 -2.63 -0.71 -6.14
C LYS A 65 -3.93 -0.61 -5.35
N ALA A 66 -3.87 -0.84 -4.04
CA ALA A 66 -5.05 -0.71 -3.17
C ALA A 66 -5.54 0.75 -3.09
N THR A 67 -4.62 1.72 -3.05
CA THR A 67 -4.94 3.16 -3.10
C THR A 67 -5.60 3.53 -4.43
N ALA A 68 -5.06 3.05 -5.55
CA ALA A 68 -5.64 3.29 -6.87
C ALA A 68 -7.06 2.72 -6.97
N ALA A 69 -7.28 1.51 -6.45
CA ALA A 69 -8.63 0.92 -6.38
C ALA A 69 -9.57 1.78 -5.52
N ALA A 70 -9.15 2.21 -4.33
CA ALA A 70 -9.95 3.09 -3.48
C ALA A 70 -10.30 4.41 -4.17
N ALA A 71 -9.34 5.03 -4.86
CA ALA A 71 -9.54 6.27 -5.60
C ALA A 71 -10.51 6.10 -6.79
N LEU A 72 -10.39 5.01 -7.56
CA LEU A 72 -11.31 4.73 -8.66
C LEU A 72 -12.74 4.50 -8.16
N LEU A 73 -12.90 3.71 -7.10
CA LEU A 73 -14.20 3.46 -6.49
C LEU A 73 -14.79 4.73 -5.88
N GLY A 74 -13.96 5.55 -5.22
CA GLY A 74 -14.36 6.86 -4.68
C GLY A 74 -14.80 7.84 -5.77
N GLY A 75 -14.08 7.88 -6.89
CA GLY A 75 -14.49 8.66 -8.07
C GLY A 75 -15.84 8.19 -8.62
N LEU A 76 -16.05 6.87 -8.74
CA LEU A 76 -17.34 6.33 -9.15
C LEU A 76 -18.46 6.69 -8.16
N ARG A 77 -18.18 6.62 -6.86
CA ARG A 77 -19.13 6.96 -5.80
C ARG A 77 -19.61 8.40 -5.91
N VAL A 78 -18.68 9.32 -6.16
CA VAL A 78 -18.98 10.74 -6.39
C VAL A 78 -19.78 10.92 -7.68
N LEU A 79 -19.42 10.25 -8.78
CA LEU A 79 -20.20 10.32 -10.03
C LEU A 79 -21.65 9.87 -9.85
N LEU A 80 -21.89 8.84 -9.03
CA LEU A 80 -23.24 8.37 -8.71
C LEU A 80 -24.07 9.41 -7.94
N ASP A 81 -23.45 10.28 -7.15
CA ASP A 81 -24.16 11.37 -6.47
C ASP A 81 -24.66 12.47 -7.43
N PHE A 82 -24.13 12.52 -8.65
CA PHE A 82 -24.54 13.46 -9.71
C PHE A 82 -25.54 12.86 -10.70
N LEU A 83 -25.87 11.56 -10.59
CA LEU A 83 -26.91 10.96 -11.41
C LEU A 83 -28.30 11.33 -10.85
N PRO A 84 -29.26 11.74 -11.72
CA PRO A 84 -30.59 12.15 -11.31
C PRO A 84 -31.47 11.01 -10.79
#